data_AF-A0A2S7XTK0-F1
#
_entry.id   AF-A0A2S7XTK0-F1
#
_cell.length_a   1.000
_cell.length_b   1.000
_cell.length_c   1.000
_cell.angle_alpha   90.00
_cell.angle_beta   90.00
_cell.angle_gamma   90.00
#
_symmetry.space_group_name_H-M   'P 1'
#
loop_
_entity.id
_entity.type
_entity.pdbx_description
1 polymer ?
#
loop_
_entity_poly.entity_id
_entity_poly.type
_entity_poly.pdbx_seq_one_letter_code
_entity_poly.pdbx_strand_id
1 'polypeptide(L)'
;MTWRMAVLKWSGGILLFFVLSMSGMAILMFWDGYQLERELQRLAASFTANGSPFTIPLPADRIVLLTSHKTNSNVICAAIHIKQGVVRSAQIGGIKQAVVFHQGVDLNQAAEALTVCNQWRITLMANWSFLKGEITINYAGTQITEIGVPRLWD
;
A
#
# COMPACT_ATOMS: atom_id res chain seq x y z
N MET A 1 27.72 -28.46 -43.40
CA MET A 1 27.09 -27.27 -42.79
C MET A 1 27.79 -27.02 -41.47
N THR A 2 28.62 -25.97 -41.38
CA THR A 2 29.71 -25.86 -40.41
C THR A 2 29.20 -25.44 -39.02
N TRP A 3 29.77 -26.04 -37.96
CA TRP A 3 29.35 -25.84 -36.55
C TRP A 3 29.22 -24.37 -36.13
N ARG A 4 29.97 -23.48 -36.78
CA ARG A 4 29.92 -22.02 -36.61
C ARG A 4 28.54 -21.42 -36.90
N MET A 5 27.82 -21.92 -37.92
CA MET A 5 26.46 -21.45 -38.24
C MET A 5 25.42 -21.90 -37.22
N ALA A 6 25.62 -23.09 -36.61
CA ALA A 6 24.77 -23.54 -35.52
C ALA A 6 24.97 -22.67 -34.28
N VAL A 7 26.22 -22.44 -33.86
CA VAL A 7 26.54 -21.61 -32.67
C VAL A 7 25.98 -20.19 -32.80
N LEU A 8 26.05 -19.56 -33.99
CA LEU A 8 25.50 -18.22 -34.21
C LEU A 8 23.96 -18.18 -34.11
N LYS A 9 23.26 -19.22 -34.57
CA LYS A 9 21.80 -19.32 -34.44
C LYS A 9 21.37 -19.53 -33.00
N TRP A 10 22.08 -20.39 -32.26
CA TRP A 10 21.79 -20.65 -30.84
C TRP A 10 22.09 -19.43 -29.96
N SER A 11 23.20 -18.72 -30.19
CA SER A 11 23.50 -17.48 -29.46
C SER A 11 22.50 -16.36 -29.77
N GLY A 12 22.08 -16.21 -31.03
CA GLY A 12 21.03 -15.27 -31.41
C GLY A 12 19.67 -15.60 -30.76
N GLY A 13 19.30 -16.88 -30.70
CA GLY A 13 18.09 -17.34 -30.03
C GLY A 13 18.09 -17.09 -28.52
N ILE A 14 19.23 -17.34 -27.85
CA ILE A 14 19.41 -17.06 -26.42
C ILE A 14 19.33 -15.56 -26.16
N LEU A 15 20.03 -14.74 -26.96
CA LEU A 15 20.00 -13.29 -26.82
C LEU A 15 18.58 -12.75 -26.99
N LEU A 16 17.84 -13.21 -28.00
CA LEU A 16 16.45 -12.82 -28.24
C LEU A 16 15.54 -13.20 -27.08
N PHE A 17 15.69 -14.40 -26.53
CA PHE A 17 14.95 -14.85 -25.35
C PHE A 17 15.23 -13.97 -24.13
N PHE A 18 16.49 -13.61 -23.88
CA PHE A 18 16.88 -12.71 -22.80
C PHE A 18 16.28 -11.30 -22.98
N VAL A 19 16.28 -10.76 -24.20
CA VAL A 19 15.67 -9.44 -24.48
C VAL A 19 14.15 -9.50 -24.28
N LEU A 20 13.49 -10.56 -24.73
CA LEU A 20 12.05 -10.76 -24.54
C LEU A 20 11.68 -10.94 -23.06
N SER A 21 12.47 -11.67 -22.29
CA SER A 21 12.21 -11.85 -20.86
C SER A 21 12.42 -10.55 -20.06
N MET A 22 13.46 -9.78 -20.37
CA MET A 22 13.73 -8.48 -19.73
C MET A 22 12.61 -7.47 -20.04
N SER A 23 12.19 -7.37 -21.30
CA SER A 23 11.08 -6.48 -21.70
C SER A 23 9.75 -6.92 -21.12
N GLY A 24 9.47 -8.23 -21.09
CA GLY A 24 8.30 -8.78 -20.41
C GLY A 24 8.26 -8.45 -18.92
N MET A 25 9.40 -8.57 -18.23
CA MET A 25 9.51 -8.22 -16.81
C MET A 25 9.32 -6.72 -16.57
N ALA A 26 9.89 -5.86 -17.41
CA ALA A 26 9.70 -4.42 -17.33
C ALA A 26 8.21 -4.02 -17.49
N ILE A 27 7.51 -4.65 -18.43
CA ILE A 27 6.07 -4.44 -18.64
C ILE A 27 5.27 -4.84 -17.39
N LEU A 28 5.59 -5.99 -16.79
CA LEU A 28 4.91 -6.45 -15.57
C LEU A 28 5.13 -5.49 -14.39
N MET A 29 6.34 -4.99 -14.20
CA MET A 29 6.64 -4.01 -13.15
C MET A 29 5.91 -2.68 -13.38
N PHE A 30 5.89 -2.18 -14.61
CA PHE A 30 5.16 -0.96 -14.95
C PHE A 30 3.65 -1.13 -14.73
N TRP A 31 3.09 -2.27 -15.13
CA TRP A 31 1.69 -2.59 -14.91
C TRP A 31 1.33 -2.67 -13.42
N ASP A 32 2.18 -3.29 -12.61
CA ASP A 32 1.97 -3.38 -11.15
C ASP A 32 1.99 -1.99 -10.50
N GLY A 33 2.90 -1.11 -10.93
CA GLY A 33 2.93 0.30 -10.51
C GLY A 33 1.66 1.05 -10.87
N TYR A 34 1.18 0.91 -12.11
CA TYR A 34 -0.07 1.52 -12.56
C TYR A 34 -1.29 1.02 -11.76
N GLN A 35 -1.35 -0.29 -11.48
CA GLN A 35 -2.42 -0.86 -10.64
C GLN A 35 -2.36 -0.34 -9.20
N LEU A 36 -1.16 -0.19 -8.64
CA LEU A 36 -0.97 0.36 -7.30
C LEU A 36 -1.43 1.81 -7.23
N GLU A 37 -1.07 2.64 -8.20
CA GLU A 37 -1.52 4.03 -8.29
C GLU A 37 -3.05 4.12 -8.35
N ARG A 38 -3.67 3.31 -9.20
CA ARG A 38 -5.12 3.27 -9.36
C ARG A 38 -5.83 2.85 -8.07
N GLU A 39 -5.30 1.87 -7.35
CA GLU A 39 -5.85 1.45 -6.06
C GLU A 39 -5.70 2.53 -4.99
N LEU A 40 -4.59 3.26 -4.96
CA LEU A 40 -4.46 4.41 -4.07
C LEU A 40 -5.45 5.53 -4.40
N GLN A 41 -5.69 5.81 -5.69
CA GLN A 41 -6.67 6.81 -6.10
C GLN A 41 -8.09 6.39 -5.72
N ARG A 42 -8.44 5.10 -5.88
CA ARG A 42 -9.71 4.53 -5.41
C ARG A 42 -9.86 4.66 -3.90
N LEU A 43 -8.80 4.35 -3.16
CA LEU A 43 -8.75 4.52 -1.71
C LEU A 43 -8.94 5.98 -1.32
N ALA A 44 -8.23 6.92 -1.95
CA ALA A 44 -8.40 8.35 -1.74
C ALA A 44 -9.86 8.79 -1.92
N ALA A 45 -10.47 8.37 -3.03
CA ALA A 45 -11.84 8.70 -3.38
C ALA A 45 -12.89 8.05 -2.46
N SER A 46 -12.53 7.00 -1.72
CA SER A 46 -13.43 6.37 -0.75
C SER A 46 -13.57 7.16 0.55
N PHE A 47 -12.66 8.09 0.82
CA PHE A 47 -12.76 9.01 1.95
C PHE A 47 -13.51 10.28 1.55
N THR A 48 -14.25 10.84 2.51
CA THR A 48 -14.94 12.12 2.36
C THR A 48 -14.42 13.10 3.40
N ALA A 49 -14.25 14.37 3.03
CA ALA A 49 -14.05 15.43 4.00
C ALA A 49 -15.23 15.43 4.99
N ASN A 50 -14.94 15.61 6.28
CA ASN A 50 -15.87 15.46 7.42
C ASN A 50 -16.36 14.03 7.68
N GLY A 51 -15.86 13.02 6.95
CA GLY A 51 -16.13 11.61 7.24
C GLY A 51 -15.39 11.12 8.49
N SER A 52 -15.69 9.89 8.92
CA SER A 52 -14.98 9.25 10.03
C SER A 52 -13.56 8.83 9.60
N PRO A 53 -12.51 9.21 10.35
CA PRO A 53 -11.14 8.76 10.08
C PRO A 53 -10.85 7.35 10.61
N PHE A 54 -11.81 6.70 11.28
CA PHE A 54 -11.58 5.43 11.97
C PHE A 54 -12.15 4.23 11.24
N THR A 55 -12.96 4.44 10.20
CA THR A 55 -13.40 3.38 9.29
C THR A 55 -12.60 3.50 8.00
N ILE A 56 -11.62 2.61 7.84
CA ILE A 56 -10.64 2.68 6.75
C ILE A 56 -10.93 1.53 5.77
N PRO A 57 -11.57 1.80 4.62
CA PRO A 57 -11.76 0.79 3.58
C PRO A 57 -10.40 0.39 3.01
N LEU A 58 -10.19 -0.89 2.72
CA LEU A 58 -8.88 -1.37 2.27
C LEU A 58 -8.98 -2.53 1.28
N PRO A 59 -8.06 -2.63 0.30
CA PRO A 59 -8.00 -3.76 -0.61
C PRO A 59 -7.59 -5.04 0.14
N ALA A 60 -8.34 -6.12 -0.06
CA ALA A 60 -8.11 -7.40 0.61
C ALA A 60 -6.96 -8.20 -0.01
N ASP A 61 -6.56 -7.92 -1.24
CA ASP A 61 -5.55 -8.67 -1.99
C ASP A 61 -4.12 -8.17 -1.77
N ARG A 62 -3.94 -7.08 -1.03
CA ARG A 62 -2.64 -6.39 -0.88
C ARG A 62 -2.05 -6.49 0.53
N ILE A 63 -0.78 -6.10 0.62
CA ILE A 63 -0.12 -5.80 1.89
C ILE A 63 -0.38 -4.33 2.20
N VAL A 64 -0.91 -4.07 3.40
CA VAL A 64 -1.25 -2.74 3.89
C VAL A 64 -0.56 -2.49 5.22
N LEU A 65 0.04 -1.33 5.35
CA LEU A 65 0.49 -0.78 6.61
C LEU A 65 -0.30 0.50 6.91
N LEU A 66 -1.07 0.48 7.99
CA LEU A 66 -1.73 1.66 8.53
C LEU A 66 -0.93 2.16 9.71
N THR A 67 -0.62 3.45 9.71
CA THR A 67 0.05 4.08 10.84
C THR A 67 -0.61 5.41 11.16
N SER A 68 -0.95 5.63 12.44
CA SER A 68 -1.49 6.89 12.93
C SER A 68 -0.38 7.64 13.66
N HIS A 69 -0.18 8.90 13.27
CA HIS A 69 0.89 9.76 13.75
C HIS A 69 0.35 11.11 14.20
N LYS A 70 1.13 11.76 15.06
CA LYS A 70 0.95 13.19 15.33
C LYS A 70 1.79 13.98 14.32
N THR A 71 1.18 14.91 13.60
CA THR A 71 1.86 15.76 12.62
C THR A 71 3.09 16.42 13.23
N ASN A 72 4.20 16.43 12.51
CA ASN A 72 5.48 16.99 12.94
C ASN A 72 6.07 16.33 14.21
N SER A 73 5.71 15.08 14.48
CA SER A 73 6.23 14.31 15.61
C SER A 73 6.55 12.87 15.20
N ASN A 74 7.44 12.22 15.94
CA ASN A 74 7.72 10.78 15.80
C ASN A 74 6.78 9.91 16.64
N VAL A 75 5.73 10.49 17.22
CA VAL A 75 4.74 9.77 18.03
C VAL A 75 3.80 8.99 17.13
N ILE A 76 3.83 7.66 17.28
CA ILE A 76 2.94 6.71 16.61
C ILE A 76 1.84 6.30 17.60
N CYS A 77 0.60 6.67 17.34
CA CYS A 77 -0.54 6.25 18.17
C CYS A 77 -1.04 4.86 17.77
N ALA A 78 -0.92 4.49 16.50
CA ALA A 78 -1.31 3.16 16.04
C ALA A 78 -0.46 2.66 14.88
N ALA A 79 -0.26 1.36 14.83
CA ALA A 79 0.37 0.64 13.74
C ALA A 79 -0.39 -0.67 13.50
N ILE A 80 -0.96 -0.84 12.30
CA ILE A 80 -1.71 -2.02 11.91
C ILE A 80 -1.12 -2.55 10.60
N HIS A 81 -0.71 -3.81 10.63
CA HIS A 81 -0.16 -4.50 9.48
C HIS A 81 -1.13 -5.58 9.02
N ILE A 82 -1.54 -5.48 7.76
CA ILE A 82 -2.50 -6.36 7.12
C ILE A 82 -1.81 -6.97 5.91
N LYS A 83 -1.93 -8.28 5.77
CA LYS A 83 -1.38 -9.00 4.63
C LYS A 83 -2.46 -9.87 4.03
N GLN A 84 -2.87 -9.54 2.81
CA GLN A 84 -3.87 -10.29 2.04
C GLN A 84 -5.17 -10.44 2.84
N GLY A 85 -5.70 -9.32 3.34
CA GLY A 85 -6.99 -9.28 4.05
C GLY A 85 -6.96 -9.87 5.45
N VAL A 86 -5.78 -10.26 5.95
CA VAL A 86 -5.60 -10.79 7.32
C VAL A 86 -4.77 -9.81 8.13
N VAL A 87 -5.31 -9.35 9.26
CA VAL A 87 -4.56 -8.54 10.23
C VAL A 87 -3.48 -9.41 10.87
N ARG A 88 -2.21 -9.05 10.66
CA ARG A 88 -1.05 -9.76 11.21
C ARG A 88 -0.63 -9.21 12.56
N SER A 89 -0.75 -7.89 12.72
CA SER A 89 -0.51 -7.22 13.99
C SER A 89 -1.28 -5.90 14.04
N ALA A 90 -1.82 -5.55 15.20
CA ALA A 90 -2.38 -4.25 15.46
C ALA A 90 -1.93 -3.77 16.85
N GLN A 91 -1.33 -2.59 16.89
CA GLN A 91 -0.97 -1.90 18.12
C GLN A 91 -1.65 -0.53 18.09
N ILE A 92 -2.40 -0.20 19.14
CA ILE A 92 -3.13 1.06 19.26
C ILE A 92 -2.96 1.56 20.69
N GLY A 93 -2.53 2.82 20.86
CA GLY A 93 -2.18 3.40 22.16
C GLY A 93 -1.04 2.66 22.87
N GLY A 94 -0.13 2.05 22.11
CA GLY A 94 0.94 1.21 22.65
C GLY A 94 0.53 -0.21 23.05
N ILE A 95 -0.76 -0.56 23.01
CA ILE A 95 -1.28 -1.87 23.42
C ILE A 95 -1.61 -2.71 22.18
N LYS A 96 -1.29 -4.01 22.22
CA LYS A 96 -1.72 -4.95 21.17
C LYS A 96 -3.23 -5.18 21.26
N GLN A 97 -3.93 -4.99 20.15
CA GLN A 97 -5.38 -5.15 20.09
C GLN A 97 -5.76 -6.13 18.98
N ALA A 98 -6.87 -6.84 19.18
CA ALA A 98 -7.47 -7.66 18.13
C ALA A 98 -8.30 -6.75 17.22
N VAL A 99 -7.90 -6.63 15.96
CA VAL A 99 -8.64 -5.88 14.93
C VAL A 99 -9.10 -6.88 13.88
N VAL A 100 -10.37 -6.79 13.50
CA VAL A 100 -10.95 -7.66 12.48
C VAL A 100 -10.96 -6.92 11.14
N PHE A 101 -10.70 -7.67 10.06
CA PHE A 101 -10.75 -7.15 8.70
C PHE A 101 -12.03 -7.62 8.02
N HIS A 102 -12.86 -6.67 7.61
CA HIS A 102 -14.09 -6.92 6.86
C HIS A 102 -14.22 -5.88 5.74
N GLN A 103 -13.42 -6.04 4.67
CA GLN A 103 -13.28 -5.07 3.56
C GLN A 103 -12.61 -3.74 3.95
N GLY A 104 -12.01 -3.72 5.13
CA GLY A 104 -11.46 -2.55 5.78
C GLY A 104 -11.23 -2.84 7.25
N VAL A 105 -10.78 -1.83 7.98
CA VAL A 105 -10.72 -1.87 9.44
C VAL A 105 -11.66 -0.82 10.02
N ASP A 106 -12.39 -1.23 11.06
CA ASP A 106 -13.17 -0.32 11.88
C ASP A 106 -12.46 -0.16 13.23
N LEU A 107 -12.03 1.07 13.51
CA LEU A 107 -11.29 1.45 14.71
C LEU A 107 -12.09 2.39 15.61
N ASN A 108 -13.41 2.52 15.40
CA ASN A 108 -14.24 3.42 16.20
C ASN A 108 -14.20 3.06 17.70
N GLN A 109 -14.06 1.78 18.04
CA GLN A 109 -13.90 1.34 19.44
C GLN A 109 -12.61 1.87 20.09
N ALA A 110 -11.60 2.22 19.30
CA ALA A 110 -10.34 2.77 19.74
C ALA A 110 -10.21 4.28 19.45
N ALA A 111 -11.30 4.96 19.08
CA ALA A 111 -11.30 6.36 18.67
C ALA A 111 -10.64 7.27 19.73
N GLU A 112 -10.95 7.08 21.01
CA GLU A 112 -10.39 7.88 22.11
C GLU A 112 -8.86 7.83 22.12
N ALA A 113 -8.26 6.64 22.05
CA ALA A 113 -6.81 6.46 21.97
C ALA A 113 -6.19 7.06 20.70
N LEU A 114 -6.96 7.13 19.61
CA LEU A 114 -6.52 7.64 18.31
C LEU A 114 -6.67 9.16 18.17
N THR A 115 -7.55 9.80 18.95
CA THR A 115 -7.73 11.28 18.95
C THR A 115 -6.50 12.05 19.42
N VAL A 116 -5.54 11.37 20.07
CA VAL A 116 -4.24 11.94 20.45
C VAL A 116 -3.38 12.25 19.22
N CYS A 117 -3.57 11.48 18.14
CA CYS A 117 -2.95 11.70 16.84
C CYS A 117 -3.95 12.38 15.89
N ASN A 118 -3.44 12.90 14.77
CA ASN A 118 -4.20 13.74 13.83
C ASN A 118 -3.89 13.42 12.36
N GLN A 119 -3.11 12.38 12.08
CA GLN A 119 -2.80 11.94 10.73
C GLN A 119 -2.77 10.42 10.63
N TRP A 120 -3.49 9.87 9.67
CA TRP A 120 -3.30 8.51 9.18
C TRP A 120 -2.38 8.51 7.97
N ARG A 121 -1.54 7.50 7.90
CA ARG A 121 -0.72 7.15 6.76
C ARG A 121 -1.05 5.72 6.37
N ILE A 122 -1.60 5.57 5.18
CA ILE A 122 -2.04 4.29 4.63
C ILE A 122 -1.08 3.93 3.50
N THR A 123 -0.26 2.91 3.74
CA THR A 123 0.72 2.44 2.77
C THR A 123 0.23 1.13 2.16
N LEU A 124 0.16 1.07 0.83
CA LEU A 124 -0.11 -0.12 0.03
C LEU A 124 1.20 -0.59 -0.60
N MET A 125 1.48 -1.89 -0.58
CA MET A 125 2.62 -2.45 -1.30
C MET A 125 2.18 -3.00 -2.66
N ALA A 126 3.07 -2.90 -3.65
CA ALA A 126 2.90 -3.57 -4.92
C ALA A 126 3.00 -5.10 -4.77
N ASN A 127 2.45 -5.85 -5.72
CA ASN A 127 2.41 -7.31 -5.61
C ASN A 127 3.68 -7.98 -6.15
N TRP A 128 4.31 -7.37 -7.15
CA TRP A 128 5.41 -7.96 -7.93
C TRP A 128 6.66 -7.08 -7.98
N SER A 129 6.58 -5.84 -7.51
CA SER A 129 7.67 -4.88 -7.47
C SER A 129 7.96 -4.40 -6.05
N PHE A 130 9.06 -3.67 -5.87
CA PHE A 130 9.41 -3.04 -4.59
C PHE A 130 8.64 -1.74 -4.33
N LEU A 131 7.83 -1.30 -5.29
CA LEU A 131 7.07 -0.07 -5.21
C LEU A 131 6.09 -0.10 -4.04
N LYS A 132 5.95 1.05 -3.41
CA LYS A 132 4.99 1.32 -2.35
C LYS A 132 4.21 2.56 -2.72
N GLY A 133 2.95 2.52 -2.36
CA GLY A 133 2.01 3.60 -2.50
C GLY A 133 1.64 4.12 -1.13
N GLU A 134 1.49 5.42 -0.97
CA GLU A 134 1.05 6.01 0.28
C GLU A 134 -0.01 7.07 0.04
N ILE A 135 -0.98 7.12 0.94
CA ILE A 135 -1.89 8.25 1.09
C ILE A 135 -1.93 8.68 2.57
N THR A 136 -2.01 9.99 2.78
CA THR A 136 -2.16 10.58 4.11
C THR A 136 -3.57 11.12 4.31
N ILE A 137 -4.19 10.85 5.45
CA ILE A 137 -5.50 11.39 5.82
C ILE A 137 -5.31 12.20 7.11
N ASN A 138 -5.45 13.51 7.04
CA ASN A 138 -5.41 14.37 8.23
C ASN A 138 -6.81 14.46 8.83
N TYR A 139 -6.88 14.47 10.15
CA TYR A 139 -8.14 14.52 10.88
C TYR A 139 -7.99 15.31 12.18
N ALA A 140 -9.10 15.87 12.66
CA ALA A 140 -9.18 16.57 13.93
C ALA A 140 -10.34 15.99 14.74
N GLY A 141 -10.02 15.48 15.95
CA GLY A 141 -10.98 14.72 16.74
C GLY A 141 -11.45 13.47 15.98
N THR A 142 -12.73 13.44 15.61
CA THR A 142 -13.38 12.29 14.95
C THR A 142 -13.72 12.57 13.49
N GLN A 143 -13.16 13.63 12.88
CA GLN A 143 -13.52 14.05 11.52
C GLN A 143 -12.28 14.25 10.65
N ILE A 144 -12.36 13.73 9.42
CA ILE A 144 -11.35 13.96 8.37
C ILE A 144 -11.38 15.44 7.96
N THR A 145 -10.22 16.10 8.03
CA THR A 145 -10.06 17.50 7.62
C THR A 145 -9.44 17.62 6.25
N GLU A 146 -8.56 16.70 5.87
CA GLU A 146 -7.85 16.75 4.59
C GLU A 146 -7.46 15.34 4.13
N ILE A 147 -7.57 15.12 2.83
CA ILE A 147 -7.13 13.90 2.14
C ILE A 147 -5.94 14.30 1.28
N GLY A 148 -4.76 13.76 1.59
CA GLY A 148 -3.53 14.03 0.86
C GLY A 148 -3.51 13.40 -0.52
N VAL A 149 -2.63 13.90 -1.38
CA VAL A 149 -2.44 13.36 -2.73
C VAL A 149 -1.72 12.01 -2.65
N PRO A 150 -2.26 10.96 -3.29
CA PRO A 150 -1.56 9.68 -3.43
C PRO A 150 -0.17 9.84 -4.02
N ARG A 151 0.81 9.11 -3.47
CA ARG A 151 2.18 9.11 -3.98
C ARG A 151 2.77 7.72 -4.04
N LEU A 152 3.61 7.48 -5.05
CA LEU A 152 4.42 6.28 -5.19
C LEU A 152 5.87 6.55 -4.78
N TRP A 153 6.53 5.54 -4.24
CA TRP A 153 7.95 5.56 -3.89
C TRP A 153 8.50 4.13 -3.86
N ASP A 154 9.82 3.98 -3.89
CA ASP A 154 10.56 2.71 -3.88
C ASP A 154 11.15 2.35 -2.50
#